data_AF-A0A9E3K486-F1
#
_entry.id   AF-A0A9E3K486-F1
#
_cell.length_a   1.000
_cell.length_b   1.000
_cell.length_c   1.000
_cell.angle_alpha   90.00
_cell.angle_beta   90.00
_cell.angle_gamma   90.00
#
_symmetry.space_group_name_H-M   'P 1'
#
loop_
_entity.id
_entity.type
_entity.pdbx_description
1 polymer ?
#
loop_
_entity_poly.entity_id
_entity_poly.type
_entity_poly.pdbx_seq_one_letter_code
_entity_poly.pdbx_strand_id
1 'polypeptide(L)'
;ILGPDGKSLKSRGWYDTEALAEDGGAVYVGIERVNQVARFDIAKDGLRARGRPIAVPPGMKLLPHNRSIECLEVAPKGGPLAGTLIAISERGLDTAGNLLAFLIGGSGGVFSVKRTGDFDVSDCAATPDGKLLVLERRFSWMTGLAMRIRSVPFAMIKPDALVDGPELIFADMGSQVDNMEGLSVHRDASGAVVLTLISDDNFSPLQRTLLLQFTLAE
;
A
#
# COMPACT_ATOMS: atom_id res chain seq x y z
N ILE A 1 10.27 -5.78 15.83
CA ILE A 1 10.91 -6.25 14.57
C ILE A 1 12.43 -6.07 14.68
N LEU A 2 13.22 -7.08 14.28
CA LEU A 2 14.70 -7.08 14.40
C LEU A 2 15.38 -7.02 13.02
N GLY A 3 16.48 -6.29 12.92
CA GLY A 3 17.32 -6.18 11.73
C GLY A 3 18.34 -7.32 11.59
N PRO A 4 19.23 -7.27 10.57
CA PRO A 4 20.15 -8.35 10.24
C PRO A 4 21.17 -8.63 11.34
N ASP A 5 21.50 -7.60 12.13
CA ASP A 5 22.43 -7.65 13.26
C ASP A 5 21.75 -8.07 14.58
N GLY A 6 20.46 -8.43 14.54
CA GLY A 6 19.69 -8.82 15.72
C GLY A 6 19.25 -7.67 16.61
N LYS A 7 19.63 -6.41 16.29
CA LYS A 7 19.13 -5.23 17.00
C LYS A 7 17.74 -4.85 16.49
N SER A 8 16.98 -4.13 17.31
CA SER A 8 15.66 -3.64 16.88
C SER A 8 15.80 -2.62 15.75
N LEU A 9 14.87 -2.65 14.79
CA LEU A 9 14.84 -1.63 13.74
C LEU A 9 14.67 -0.22 14.34
N LYS A 10 13.89 -0.09 15.43
CA LYS A 10 13.76 1.14 16.22
C LYS A 10 15.10 1.72 16.68
N SER A 11 16.06 0.89 17.10
CA SER A 11 17.38 1.37 17.55
C SER A 11 18.21 2.06 16.46
N ARG A 12 17.82 1.89 15.19
CA ARG A 12 18.43 2.51 14.00
C ARG A 12 17.58 3.65 13.43
N GLY A 13 16.50 4.04 14.12
CA GLY A 13 15.54 5.04 13.64
C GLY A 13 14.53 4.51 12.62
N TRP A 14 14.43 3.18 12.45
CA TRP A 14 13.51 2.52 11.51
C TRP A 14 12.32 1.94 12.30
N TYR A 15 11.41 2.81 12.73
CA TYR A 15 10.28 2.42 13.58
C TYR A 15 8.92 2.73 12.97
N ASP A 16 8.90 3.59 11.94
CA ASP A 16 7.71 4.00 11.18
C ASP A 16 7.53 3.00 10.05
N THR A 17 6.51 2.17 10.12
CA THR A 17 6.26 1.10 9.15
C THR A 17 4.85 1.24 8.64
N GLU A 18 4.70 1.64 7.38
CA GLU A 18 3.42 2.10 6.82
C GLU A 18 2.85 1.17 5.76
N ALA A 19 3.62 0.17 5.29
CA ALA A 19 3.15 -0.73 4.24
C ALA A 19 3.70 -2.15 4.41
N LEU A 20 2.91 -3.15 3.98
CA LEU A 20 3.28 -4.57 4.08
C LEU A 20 2.82 -5.35 2.84
N ALA A 21 3.70 -6.21 2.31
CA ALA A 21 3.35 -7.17 1.27
C ALA A 21 3.86 -8.57 1.61
N GLU A 22 3.22 -9.61 1.08
CA GLU A 22 3.60 -11.02 1.28
C GLU A 22 3.77 -11.72 -0.08
N ASP A 23 4.80 -12.57 -0.18
CA ASP A 23 4.98 -13.47 -1.32
C ASP A 23 5.63 -14.77 -0.88
N GLY A 24 4.85 -15.85 -0.85
CA GLY A 24 5.34 -17.21 -0.70
C GLY A 24 6.16 -17.44 0.58
N GLY A 25 5.79 -16.78 1.67
CA GLY A 25 6.46 -16.82 2.95
C GLY A 25 7.62 -15.83 3.11
N ALA A 26 7.76 -14.88 2.19
CA ALA A 26 8.53 -13.66 2.42
C ALA A 26 7.57 -12.52 2.74
N VAL A 27 7.88 -11.73 3.76
CA VAL A 27 7.16 -10.49 4.08
C VAL A 27 8.05 -9.29 3.80
N TYR A 28 7.52 -8.30 3.11
CA TYR A 28 8.16 -7.03 2.82
C TYR A 28 7.48 -5.94 3.66
N VAL A 29 8.27 -5.09 4.30
CA VAL A 29 7.78 -4.00 5.14
C VAL A 29 8.36 -2.69 4.63
N GLY A 30 7.50 -1.77 4.22
CA GLY A 30 7.84 -0.38 3.93
C GLY A 30 8.13 0.37 5.22
N ILE A 31 9.21 1.14 5.24
CA ILE A 31 9.65 1.90 6.40
C ILE A 31 9.73 3.37 6.01
N GLU A 32 8.85 4.17 6.59
CA GLU A 32 8.77 5.61 6.39
C GLU A 32 9.97 6.34 7.04
N ARG A 33 10.18 7.61 6.66
CA ARG A 33 11.28 8.52 7.03
C ARG A 33 12.63 8.17 6.42
N VAL A 34 12.91 6.87 6.28
CA VAL A 34 14.14 6.34 5.67
C VAL A 34 13.91 5.80 4.26
N ASN A 35 12.64 5.74 3.84
CA ASN A 35 12.19 5.30 2.52
C ASN A 35 12.86 3.97 2.14
N GLN A 36 12.78 2.98 3.04
CA GLN A 36 13.38 1.65 2.86
C GLN A 36 12.29 0.59 2.74
N VAL A 37 12.62 -0.54 2.13
CA VAL A 37 11.84 -1.77 2.26
C VAL A 37 12.75 -2.82 2.90
N ALA A 38 12.25 -3.49 3.93
CA ALA A 38 12.92 -4.61 4.58
C ALA A 38 12.17 -5.92 4.30
N ARG A 39 12.91 -6.96 3.92
CA ARG A 39 12.39 -8.30 3.64
C ARG A 39 12.66 -9.25 4.82
N PHE A 40 11.67 -10.06 5.15
CA PHE A 40 11.67 -11.06 6.22
C PHE A 40 11.34 -12.43 5.65
N ASP A 41 12.23 -13.40 5.83
CA ASP A 41 12.02 -14.81 5.42
C ASP A 41 11.19 -15.59 6.45
N ILE A 42 9.90 -15.25 6.59
CA ILE A 42 9.04 -15.85 7.62
C ILE A 42 8.77 -17.35 7.40
N ALA A 43 8.75 -17.85 6.17
CA ALA A 43 8.62 -19.29 5.91
C ALA A 43 9.81 -20.10 6.44
N LYS A 44 11.00 -19.48 6.45
CA LYS A 44 12.23 -20.14 6.92
C LYS A 44 12.42 -20.00 8.42
N ASP A 45 12.29 -18.78 8.92
CA ASP A 45 12.71 -18.41 10.27
C ASP A 45 11.52 -18.09 11.21
N GLY A 46 10.28 -18.18 10.71
CA GLY A 46 9.07 -17.80 11.42
C GLY A 46 9.10 -16.34 11.87
N LEU A 47 8.49 -16.06 13.02
CA LEU A 47 8.53 -14.73 13.66
C LEU A 47 9.94 -14.32 14.13
N ARG A 48 10.94 -15.20 14.02
CA ARG A 48 12.35 -14.88 14.29
C ARG A 48 13.09 -14.39 13.03
N ALA A 49 12.43 -14.32 11.87
CA ALA A 49 13.00 -13.73 10.67
C ALA A 49 13.61 -12.35 10.96
N ARG A 50 14.75 -12.06 10.33
CA ARG A 50 15.45 -10.78 10.47
C ARG A 50 15.22 -9.94 9.23
N GLY A 51 14.87 -8.68 9.43
CA GLY A 51 14.57 -7.75 8.35
C GLY A 51 15.84 -7.36 7.63
N ARG A 52 15.95 -7.71 6.36
CA ARG A 52 17.08 -7.34 5.49
C ARG A 52 16.62 -6.26 4.52
N PRO A 53 17.28 -5.08 4.51
CA PRO A 53 17.00 -4.08 3.49
C PRO A 53 17.14 -4.68 2.10
N ILE A 54 16.21 -4.35 1.22
CA ILE A 54 16.34 -4.64 -0.21
C ILE A 54 16.78 -3.38 -0.96
N ALA A 55 17.33 -3.58 -2.16
CA ALA A 55 17.57 -2.47 -3.07
C ALA A 55 16.23 -1.87 -3.51
N VAL A 56 16.17 -0.54 -3.53
CA VAL A 56 14.98 0.23 -3.91
C VAL A 56 15.40 1.29 -4.94
N PRO A 57 14.52 1.72 -5.85
CA PRO A 57 14.86 2.76 -6.81
C PRO A 57 15.40 4.02 -6.13
N PRO A 58 16.46 4.67 -6.67
CA PRO A 58 17.06 5.84 -6.03
C PRO A 58 16.05 6.98 -5.76
N GLY A 59 15.11 7.21 -6.68
CA GLY A 59 14.05 8.22 -6.53
C GLY A 59 13.16 8.00 -5.31
N MET A 60 13.00 6.76 -4.85
CA MET A 60 12.23 6.45 -3.64
C MET A 60 12.87 7.07 -2.40
N LYS A 61 14.20 7.23 -2.36
CA LYS A 61 14.90 7.89 -1.25
C LYS A 61 14.61 9.38 -1.13
N LEU A 62 14.09 9.99 -2.19
CA LEU A 62 13.77 11.41 -2.25
C LEU A 62 12.31 11.71 -1.86
N LEU A 63 11.53 10.68 -1.52
CA LEU A 63 10.15 10.87 -1.06
C LEU A 63 10.10 11.71 0.23
N PRO A 64 9.01 12.46 0.45
CA PRO A 64 8.84 13.24 1.66
C PRO A 64 8.92 12.38 2.91
N HIS A 65 9.42 12.97 3.99
CA HIS A 65 9.81 12.23 5.18
C HIS A 65 8.64 11.61 5.98
N ASN A 66 7.41 12.13 5.87
CA ASN A 66 6.21 11.59 6.54
C ASN A 66 5.02 11.45 5.56
N ARG A 67 5.32 11.20 4.28
CA ARG A 67 4.33 11.04 3.21
C ARG A 67 4.86 10.08 2.14
N SER A 68 5.48 9.01 2.63
CA SER A 68 6.32 8.12 1.84
C SER A 68 5.50 6.99 1.23
N ILE A 69 5.93 5.74 1.34
CA ILE A 69 5.22 4.58 0.75
C ILE A 69 4.12 4.12 1.69
N GLU A 70 2.87 4.17 1.21
CA GLU A 70 1.66 3.73 1.93
C GLU A 70 1.07 2.46 1.33
N CYS A 71 1.36 2.19 0.07
CA CYS A 71 0.93 0.99 -0.61
C CYS A 71 2.15 0.17 -1.01
N LEU A 72 2.16 -1.10 -0.64
CA LEU A 72 3.15 -2.09 -1.05
C LEU A 72 2.44 -3.40 -1.39
N GLU A 73 2.62 -3.89 -2.61
CA GLU A 73 1.97 -5.12 -3.07
C GLU A 73 2.91 -5.92 -3.97
N VAL A 74 2.81 -7.25 -3.96
CA VAL A 74 3.56 -8.11 -4.89
C VAL A 74 2.66 -8.39 -6.09
N ALA A 75 3.13 -8.01 -7.29
CA ALA A 75 2.39 -8.27 -8.51
C ALA A 75 2.13 -9.79 -8.69
N PRO A 76 0.87 -10.20 -8.93
CA PRO A 76 0.48 -11.60 -9.04
C PRO A 76 1.28 -12.38 -10.09
N LYS A 77 1.41 -13.69 -9.86
CA LYS A 77 2.05 -14.61 -10.81
C LYS A 77 1.25 -14.67 -12.13
N GLY A 78 1.96 -14.91 -13.23
CA GLY A 78 1.34 -15.10 -14.55
C GLY A 78 1.20 -13.83 -15.41
N GLY A 79 1.62 -12.67 -14.92
CA GLY A 79 1.68 -11.41 -15.69
C GLY A 79 3.11 -10.93 -15.96
N PRO A 80 3.30 -9.88 -16.79
CA PRO A 80 4.62 -9.30 -17.09
C PRO A 80 5.37 -8.77 -15.87
N LEU A 81 4.64 -8.40 -14.81
CA LEU A 81 5.21 -7.90 -13.56
C LEU A 81 5.37 -8.98 -12.48
N ALA A 82 5.06 -10.25 -12.75
CA ALA A 82 5.01 -11.31 -11.74
C ALA A 82 6.21 -11.30 -10.77
N GLY A 83 5.93 -11.22 -9.47
CA GLY A 83 6.94 -11.18 -8.41
C GLY A 83 7.66 -9.84 -8.23
N THR A 84 7.32 -8.82 -9.02
CA THR A 84 7.78 -7.44 -8.82
C THR A 84 6.97 -6.81 -7.69
N LEU A 85 7.65 -6.14 -6.78
CA LEU A 85 7.01 -5.31 -5.76
C LEU A 85 6.57 -3.99 -6.39
N ILE A 86 5.33 -3.62 -6.16
CA ILE A 86 4.75 -2.33 -6.50
C ILE A 86 4.68 -1.51 -5.22
N ALA A 87 5.20 -0.29 -5.26
CA ALA A 87 5.12 0.65 -4.15
C ALA A 87 4.52 1.97 -4.62
N ILE A 88 3.50 2.50 -3.94
CA ILE A 88 2.87 3.79 -4.27
C ILE A 88 3.04 4.74 -3.07
N SER A 89 3.43 5.98 -3.35
CA SER A 89 3.60 7.00 -2.31
C SER A 89 2.30 7.72 -1.92
N GLU A 90 2.22 8.20 -0.67
CA GLU A 90 1.13 9.06 -0.17
C GLU A 90 1.11 10.41 -0.91
N ARG A 91 2.24 11.12 -0.90
CA ARG A 91 2.44 12.43 -1.54
C ARG A 91 3.86 12.66 -2.07
N GLY A 92 4.55 11.61 -2.50
CA GLY A 92 5.63 11.79 -3.45
C GLY A 92 5.02 12.22 -4.78
N LEU A 93 5.27 13.44 -5.24
CA LEU A 93 4.65 13.95 -6.46
C LEU A 93 5.64 14.05 -7.62
N ASP A 94 5.20 13.67 -8.81
CA ASP A 94 5.88 14.05 -10.04
C ASP A 94 5.65 15.53 -10.37
N THR A 95 6.29 16.01 -11.44
CA THR A 95 6.19 17.42 -11.85
C THR A 95 4.79 17.85 -12.29
N ALA A 96 3.91 16.89 -12.59
CA ALA A 96 2.52 17.14 -12.96
C ALA A 96 1.56 16.99 -11.77
N GLY A 97 2.07 16.70 -10.57
CA GLY A 97 1.27 16.54 -9.36
C GLY A 97 0.61 15.17 -9.20
N ASN A 98 1.04 14.16 -9.97
CA ASN A 98 0.60 12.77 -9.77
C ASN A 98 1.48 12.05 -8.74
N LEU A 99 0.97 10.98 -8.16
CA LEU A 99 1.70 10.21 -7.15
C LEU A 99 2.81 9.39 -7.82
N LEU A 100 4.02 9.49 -7.29
CA LEU A 100 5.15 8.64 -7.66
C LEU A 100 4.92 7.22 -7.14
N ALA A 101 5.17 6.27 -8.03
CA ALA A 101 5.10 4.85 -7.74
C ALA A 101 6.30 4.12 -8.38
N PHE A 102 6.61 2.95 -7.83
CA PHE A 102 7.88 2.26 -8.07
C PHE A 102 7.65 0.78 -8.34
N LEU A 103 8.42 0.26 -9.29
CA LEU A 103 8.60 -1.17 -9.50
C LEU A 103 9.94 -1.57 -8.89
N ILE A 104 9.91 -2.47 -7.91
CA ILE A 104 11.07 -2.91 -7.12
C ILE A 104 11.34 -4.38 -7.43
N GLY A 105 12.55 -4.68 -7.89
CA GLY A 105 12.91 -5.99 -8.44
C GLY A 105 12.59 -6.11 -9.94
N GLY A 106 12.93 -7.25 -10.55
CA GLY A 106 12.78 -7.46 -12.00
C GLY A 106 13.56 -6.44 -12.83
N SER A 107 12.91 -5.85 -13.84
CA SER A 107 13.47 -4.72 -14.62
C SER A 107 13.48 -3.40 -13.84
N GLY A 108 12.76 -3.33 -12.71
CA GLY A 108 12.51 -2.10 -11.97
C GLY A 108 11.79 -1.03 -12.78
N GLY A 109 11.63 0.15 -12.20
CA GLY A 109 11.09 1.32 -12.89
C GLY A 109 10.37 2.29 -11.97
N VAL A 110 9.98 3.41 -12.54
CA VAL A 110 9.11 4.41 -11.92
C VAL A 110 7.89 4.56 -12.83
N PHE A 111 6.73 4.78 -12.23
CA PHE A 111 5.50 5.13 -12.91
C PHE A 111 4.73 6.13 -12.05
N SER A 112 3.66 6.71 -12.60
CA SER A 112 2.82 7.66 -11.87
C SER A 112 1.41 7.11 -11.72
N VAL A 113 0.80 7.33 -10.56
CA VAL A 113 -0.63 7.09 -10.32
C VAL A 113 -1.32 8.44 -10.34
N LYS A 114 -2.31 8.59 -11.23
CA LYS A 114 -3.04 9.85 -11.36
C LYS A 114 -3.68 10.23 -10.03
N ARG A 115 -3.37 11.43 -9.56
CA ARG A 115 -3.96 12.02 -8.36
C ARG A 115 -5.19 12.81 -8.77
N THR A 116 -6.32 12.60 -8.08
CA THR A 116 -7.57 13.31 -8.39
C THR A 116 -8.23 13.78 -7.09
N GLY A 117 -8.59 15.07 -7.05
CA GLY A 117 -9.09 15.70 -5.83
C GLY A 117 -8.02 15.74 -4.74
N ASP A 118 -8.46 15.79 -3.49
CA ASP A 118 -7.60 15.86 -2.31
C ASP A 118 -7.40 14.50 -1.63
N PHE A 119 -7.51 13.43 -2.41
CA PHE A 119 -7.29 12.07 -1.95
C PHE A 119 -5.81 11.69 -1.99
N ASP A 120 -5.37 11.05 -0.93
CA ASP A 120 -4.05 10.46 -0.78
C ASP A 120 -4.17 8.95 -0.59
N VAL A 121 -3.19 8.19 -1.05
CA VAL A 121 -3.16 6.73 -0.93
C VAL A 121 -2.87 6.35 0.51
N SER A 122 -3.59 5.36 1.06
CA SER A 122 -3.33 4.81 2.39
C SER A 122 -3.09 3.31 2.42
N ASP A 123 -3.51 2.55 1.41
CA ASP A 123 -3.09 1.15 1.23
C ASP A 123 -3.43 0.66 -0.19
N CYS A 124 -3.04 -0.57 -0.53
CA CYS A 124 -3.47 -1.25 -1.74
C CYS A 124 -3.50 -2.77 -1.57
N ALA A 125 -4.27 -3.44 -2.43
CA ALA A 125 -4.33 -4.90 -2.44
C ALA A 125 -4.58 -5.46 -3.85
N ALA A 126 -3.88 -6.53 -4.19
CA ALA A 126 -4.11 -7.25 -5.44
C ALA A 126 -5.41 -8.06 -5.40
N THR A 127 -6.18 -8.01 -6.48
CA THR A 127 -7.32 -8.89 -6.70
C THR A 127 -6.91 -10.13 -7.51
N PRO A 128 -7.63 -11.26 -7.34
CA PRO A 128 -7.38 -12.46 -8.15
C PRO A 128 -7.62 -12.29 -9.65
N ASP A 129 -8.41 -11.31 -10.07
CA ASP A 129 -8.72 -11.00 -11.48
C ASP A 129 -7.72 -10.02 -12.12
N GLY A 130 -6.58 -9.75 -11.46
CA GLY A 130 -5.49 -8.99 -12.07
C GLY A 130 -5.67 -7.48 -12.00
N LYS A 131 -6.30 -6.97 -10.94
CA LYS A 131 -6.38 -5.54 -10.63
C LYS A 131 -5.64 -5.26 -9.32
N LEU A 132 -5.13 -4.05 -9.21
CA LEU A 132 -4.67 -3.45 -7.97
C LEU A 132 -5.79 -2.55 -7.46
N LEU A 133 -6.34 -2.86 -6.29
CA LEU A 133 -7.21 -1.94 -5.58
C LEU A 133 -6.34 -0.96 -4.82
N VAL A 134 -6.61 0.33 -4.99
CA VAL A 134 -5.91 1.40 -4.29
C VAL A 134 -6.89 2.06 -3.34
N LEU A 135 -6.64 1.92 -2.04
CA LEU A 135 -7.38 2.61 -0.99
C LEU A 135 -6.84 4.04 -0.87
N GLU A 136 -7.74 5.00 -0.97
CA GLU A 136 -7.41 6.41 -0.83
C GLU A 136 -8.33 7.06 0.19
N ARG A 137 -7.78 8.02 0.93
CA ARG A 137 -8.50 8.78 1.96
C ARG A 137 -8.24 10.27 1.82
N ARG A 138 -9.15 11.07 2.35
CA ARG A 138 -8.97 12.51 2.54
C ARG A 138 -9.60 12.96 3.84
N PHE A 139 -9.04 14.00 4.41
CA PHE A 139 -9.62 14.70 5.56
C PHE A 139 -9.62 16.20 5.30
N SER A 140 -10.74 16.86 5.58
CA SER A 140 -10.79 18.31 5.69
C SER A 140 -11.69 18.74 6.84
N TRP A 141 -11.43 19.90 7.42
CA TRP A 141 -12.27 20.46 8.48
C TRP A 141 -13.70 20.78 8.03
N MET A 142 -13.92 21.00 6.73
CA MET A 142 -15.22 21.40 6.18
C MET A 142 -16.09 20.20 5.77
N THR A 143 -15.48 19.19 5.15
CA THR A 143 -16.20 18.01 4.63
C THR A 143 -16.03 16.77 5.48
N GLY A 144 -15.20 16.84 6.53
CA GLY A 144 -14.80 15.68 7.31
C GLY A 144 -13.96 14.69 6.49
N LEU A 145 -14.03 13.43 6.89
CA LEU A 145 -13.33 12.33 6.27
C LEU A 145 -14.11 11.76 5.08
N ALA A 146 -13.38 11.34 4.06
CA ALA A 146 -13.90 10.46 3.02
C ALA A 146 -12.83 9.46 2.59
N MET A 147 -13.28 8.33 2.09
CA MET A 147 -12.45 7.29 1.52
C MET A 147 -13.01 6.86 0.17
N ARG A 148 -12.15 6.31 -0.68
CA ARG A 148 -12.55 5.63 -1.92
C ARG A 148 -11.62 4.46 -2.20
N ILE A 149 -12.08 3.52 -3.01
CA ILE A 149 -11.22 2.49 -3.61
C ILE A 149 -11.28 2.64 -5.12
N ARG A 150 -10.11 2.79 -5.75
CA ARG A 150 -9.97 2.72 -7.21
C ARG A 150 -9.46 1.36 -7.63
N SER A 151 -9.89 0.91 -8.80
CA SER A 151 -9.43 -0.35 -9.40
C SER A 151 -8.52 -0.07 -10.59
N VAL A 152 -7.23 -0.34 -10.45
CA VAL A 152 -6.23 -0.15 -11.51
C VAL A 152 -5.85 -1.52 -12.10
N PRO A 153 -6.07 -1.78 -13.41
CA PRO A 153 -5.63 -3.03 -14.03
C PRO A 153 -4.10 -3.17 -13.99
N PHE A 154 -3.56 -4.32 -13.57
CA PHE A 154 -2.10 -4.54 -13.57
C PHE A 154 -1.48 -4.37 -14.97
N ALA A 155 -2.24 -4.66 -16.03
CA ALA A 155 -1.80 -4.49 -17.42
C ALA A 155 -1.46 -3.04 -17.80
N MET A 156 -1.97 -2.04 -17.06
CA MET A 156 -1.62 -0.64 -17.26
C MET A 156 -0.32 -0.24 -16.57
N ILE A 157 0.12 -1.00 -15.56
CA ILE A 157 1.30 -0.70 -14.77
C ILE A 157 2.54 -1.15 -15.54
N LYS A 158 3.41 -0.19 -15.86
CA LYS A 158 4.71 -0.38 -16.50
C LYS A 158 5.55 0.88 -16.29
N PRO A 159 6.88 0.84 -16.50
CA PRO A 159 7.72 2.03 -16.44
C PRO A 159 7.15 3.17 -17.30
N ASP A 160 7.24 4.38 -16.77
CA ASP A 160 6.82 5.66 -17.39
C ASP A 160 5.32 5.79 -17.69
N ALA A 161 4.49 4.85 -17.22
CA ALA A 161 3.04 4.96 -17.38
C ALA A 161 2.43 5.94 -16.38
N LEU A 162 1.43 6.70 -16.82
CA LEU A 162 0.46 7.34 -15.93
C LEU A 162 -0.76 6.41 -15.84
N VAL A 163 -0.97 5.80 -14.67
CA VAL A 163 -2.07 4.86 -14.44
C VAL A 163 -3.23 5.54 -13.72
N ASP A 164 -4.43 5.10 -14.05
CA ASP A 164 -5.70 5.54 -13.46
C ASP A 164 -6.67 4.36 -13.48
N GLY A 165 -7.79 4.47 -12.78
CA GLY A 165 -8.79 3.42 -12.69
C GLY A 165 -10.14 3.96 -12.21
N PRO A 166 -11.24 3.28 -12.53
CA PRO A 166 -12.56 3.65 -12.03
C PRO A 166 -12.62 3.56 -10.50
N GLU A 167 -13.42 4.44 -9.90
CA GLU A 167 -13.83 4.36 -8.51
C GLU A 167 -14.84 3.22 -8.35
N LEU A 168 -14.56 2.28 -7.45
CA LEU A 168 -15.45 1.17 -7.10
C LEU A 168 -16.39 1.54 -5.94
N ILE A 169 -15.87 2.32 -4.99
CA ILE A 169 -16.62 2.80 -3.84
C ILE A 169 -16.13 4.19 -3.48
N PHE A 170 -17.08 5.03 -3.07
CA PHE A 170 -16.85 6.27 -2.37
C PHE A 170 -17.72 6.26 -1.12
N ALA A 171 -17.14 6.64 0.01
CA ALA A 171 -17.84 6.76 1.27
C ALA A 171 -17.31 7.97 2.05
N ASP A 172 -18.22 8.75 2.61
CA ASP A 172 -17.92 9.91 3.44
C ASP A 172 -18.51 9.76 4.84
N MET A 173 -18.53 10.84 5.61
CA MET A 173 -19.10 10.90 6.96
C MET A 173 -20.57 10.46 7.07
N GLY A 174 -21.32 10.39 5.97
CA GLY A 174 -22.68 9.84 5.95
C GLY A 174 -22.71 8.30 6.01
N SER A 175 -21.57 7.66 5.78
CA SER A 175 -21.39 6.21 5.84
C SER A 175 -20.72 5.76 7.14
N GLN A 176 -20.77 4.48 7.44
CA GLN A 176 -20.06 3.91 8.59
C GLN A 176 -18.57 3.67 8.27
N VAL A 177 -17.87 4.73 7.87
CA VAL A 177 -16.42 4.75 7.63
C VAL A 177 -15.71 5.67 8.62
N ASP A 178 -14.39 5.59 8.61
CA ASP A 178 -13.46 6.39 9.42
C ASP A 178 -12.10 6.41 8.69
N ASN A 179 -11.00 6.73 9.37
CA ASN A 179 -9.66 6.80 8.78
C ASN A 179 -9.11 5.45 8.33
N MET A 180 -9.64 4.94 7.22
CA MET A 180 -9.28 3.66 6.61
C MET A 180 -7.83 3.68 6.14
N GLU A 181 -7.02 2.81 6.74
CA GLU A 181 -5.56 2.74 6.53
C GLU A 181 -5.06 1.33 6.25
N GLY A 182 -5.95 0.34 6.21
CA GLY A 182 -5.60 -0.99 5.73
C GLY A 182 -6.66 -1.56 4.80
N LEU A 183 -6.20 -2.27 3.77
CA LEU A 183 -6.99 -3.00 2.81
C LEU A 183 -6.36 -4.38 2.59
N SER A 184 -7.17 -5.42 2.74
CA SER A 184 -6.79 -6.78 2.36
C SER A 184 -7.84 -7.39 1.44
N VAL A 185 -7.41 -8.13 0.44
CA VAL A 185 -8.28 -8.88 -0.47
C VAL A 185 -7.99 -10.36 -0.33
N HIS A 186 -9.04 -11.16 -0.13
CA HIS A 186 -8.93 -12.61 -0.14
C HIS A 186 -10.15 -13.24 -0.82
N ARG A 187 -10.04 -14.54 -1.14
CA ARG A 187 -11.20 -15.35 -1.51
C ARG A 187 -11.69 -16.10 -0.27
N ASP A 188 -12.98 -16.04 -0.01
CA ASP A 188 -13.59 -16.82 1.06
C ASP A 188 -13.84 -18.28 0.64
N ALA A 189 -14.42 -19.07 1.54
CA ALA A 189 -14.74 -20.49 1.28
C ALA A 189 -15.80 -20.70 0.19
N SER A 190 -16.61 -19.67 -0.13
CA SER A 190 -17.58 -19.70 -1.23
C SER A 190 -16.96 -19.32 -2.59
N GLY A 191 -15.73 -18.79 -2.57
CA GLY A 191 -15.02 -18.29 -3.76
C GLY A 191 -15.22 -16.79 -3.99
N ALA A 192 -16.05 -16.12 -3.18
CA ALA A 192 -16.32 -14.70 -3.27
C ALA A 192 -15.05 -13.88 -2.94
N VAL A 193 -14.86 -12.77 -3.65
CA VAL A 193 -13.74 -11.86 -3.38
C VAL A 193 -14.16 -10.91 -2.27
N VAL A 194 -13.49 -11.00 -1.12
CA VAL A 194 -13.79 -10.22 0.08
C VAL A 194 -12.70 -9.18 0.30
N LEU A 195 -13.13 -7.92 0.37
CA LEU A 195 -12.31 -6.77 0.77
C LEU A 195 -12.50 -6.57 2.27
N THR A 196 -11.41 -6.59 3.02
CA THR A 196 -11.39 -6.28 4.45
C THR A 196 -10.66 -4.96 4.65
N LEU A 197 -11.32 -3.99 5.28
CA LEU A 197 -10.76 -2.68 5.58
C LEU A 197 -10.64 -2.51 7.10
N ILE A 198 -9.58 -1.83 7.53
CA ILE A 198 -9.40 -1.41 8.92
C ILE A 198 -9.14 0.10 8.97
N SER A 199 -9.72 0.77 9.96
CA SER A 199 -9.41 2.18 10.26
C SER A 199 -8.47 2.32 11.44
N ASP A 200 -7.58 3.29 11.34
CA ASP A 200 -6.77 3.77 12.46
C ASP A 200 -7.51 4.88 13.20
N ASP A 201 -7.43 4.86 14.53
CA ASP A 201 -8.00 5.91 15.36
C ASP A 201 -7.04 7.08 15.63
N ASN A 202 -5.78 7.01 15.15
CA ASN A 202 -4.70 7.96 15.45
C ASN A 202 -4.59 8.34 16.94
N PHE A 203 -4.96 7.45 17.86
CA PHE A 203 -5.08 7.73 19.29
C PHE A 203 -6.05 8.90 19.63
N SER A 204 -7.03 9.16 18.75
CA SER A 204 -8.03 10.22 18.87
C SER A 204 -9.37 9.69 19.38
N PRO A 205 -10.00 10.36 20.37
CA PRO A 205 -11.34 9.96 20.84
C PRO A 205 -12.46 10.24 19.84
N LEU A 206 -12.16 10.97 18.75
CA LEU A 206 -13.14 11.31 17.70
C LEU A 206 -13.16 10.28 16.57
N GLN A 207 -12.13 9.45 16.46
CA GLN A 207 -12.02 8.42 15.44
C GLN A 207 -12.34 7.05 16.03
N ARG A 208 -12.83 6.15 15.19
CA ARG A 208 -13.22 4.80 15.56
C ARG A 208 -12.27 3.80 14.92
N THR A 209 -11.88 2.79 15.70
CA THR A 209 -11.33 1.55 15.13
C THR A 209 -12.50 0.74 14.56
N LEU A 210 -12.55 0.60 13.24
CA LEU A 210 -13.54 -0.16 12.50
C LEU A 210 -12.85 -1.30 11.76
N LEU A 211 -13.53 -2.44 11.67
CA LEU A 211 -13.18 -3.53 10.75
C LEU A 211 -14.39 -3.79 9.86
N LEU A 212 -14.26 -3.48 8.57
CA LEU A 212 -15.35 -3.60 7.60
C LEU A 212 -15.02 -4.70 6.59
N GLN A 213 -16.03 -5.44 6.18
CA GLN A 213 -15.90 -6.43 5.10
C GLN A 213 -16.96 -6.21 4.04
N PHE A 214 -16.52 -6.21 2.79
CA PHE A 214 -17.38 -6.10 1.62
C PHE A 214 -17.10 -7.27 0.69
N THR A 215 -18.14 -7.81 0.08
CA THR A 215 -17.97 -8.72 -1.06
C THR A 215 -17.97 -7.91 -2.34
N LEU A 216 -16.97 -8.12 -3.19
CA LEU A 216 -16.94 -7.53 -4.52
C LEU A 216 -17.96 -8.26 -5.40
N ALA A 217 -18.99 -7.54 -5.84
CA ALA A 217 -19.96 -8.06 -6.79
C ALA A 217 -19.32 -8.24 -8.18
N GLU A 218 -19.80 -9.23 -8.93
CA GLU A 218 -19.39 -9.50 -10.32
C GLU A 218 -19.87 -8.42 -11.30
#